data_AF-A0A5B7DYQ8-F1
#
_entry.id   AF-A0A5B7DYQ8-F1
#
_cell.length_a   1.000
_cell.length_b   1.000
_cell.length_c   1.000
_cell.angle_alpha   90.00
_cell.angle_beta   90.00
_cell.angle_gamma   90.00
#
_symmetry.space_group_name_H-M   'P 1'
#
loop_
_entity.id
_entity.type
_entity.pdbx_description
1 polymer ?
#
loop_
_entity_poly.entity_id
_entity_poly.type
_entity_poly.pdbx_seq_one_letter_code
_entity_poly.pdbx_strand_id
1 'polypeptide(L)'
;MLESVPDFPMGRRWWQLEQPVCKQKEGNRRLLLSPCQEGHFTCNDATCIPLPHRCDLKYDCGDNSDEEECELVSFPDGYQKHLPPRSVDSEEAALSIVLTVIVESLAVKTIDSVMEVSYQLMLTWRDNRLLYQDLKVDSTLNVLPVVTVKRLWTPQVEFINTIKSEHTLMDGDTLMRVDRRATSIGMKPTAPAEVELFSGKDNTLTVGRKYGTVYMCNLDLSLYPFDVQVCFMHLRISSSTKYFLLFDSEESIVNNSANRLLVEYEVEPLTLVHGGEGQFSEVKVKVPLTRRYGYAVLNIYLPTLVLLIVSYVTLFIRPAVFDVRMMSALTVQLVIATLFSQVSASLPKTSYFKMVDVWLIFCIGITFLTIIFHVVVDLVVHRQADPGGNRMWVIPISKGKLGSGTMDAKPGLLGWESDSNMKAAEGGGETYRGFPGCGVAKRRSPNYRINTEVPSSWRGN
;
A
#
# COMPACT_ATOMS: atom_id res chain seq x y z
N MET A 1 5.39 62.49 -35.29
CA MET A 1 6.72 61.95 -35.58
C MET A 1 7.31 61.50 -34.26
N LEU A 2 7.14 60.22 -33.91
CA LEU A 2 7.92 59.58 -32.85
C LEU A 2 9.17 59.08 -33.57
N GLU A 3 10.27 59.83 -33.48
CA GLU A 3 11.57 59.31 -33.88
C GLU A 3 11.87 58.10 -33.00
N SER A 4 11.85 56.91 -33.60
CA SER A 4 12.32 55.70 -32.96
C SER A 4 13.79 55.92 -32.58
N VAL A 5 14.09 55.86 -31.29
CA VAL A 5 15.45 55.90 -30.74
C VAL A 5 16.36 54.98 -31.55
N PRO A 6 17.59 55.40 -31.93
CA PRO A 6 18.50 54.54 -32.66
C PRO A 6 18.74 53.24 -31.88
N ASP A 7 18.44 52.12 -32.53
CA ASP A 7 18.57 50.78 -31.96
C ASP A 7 20.06 50.44 -31.86
N PHE A 8 20.65 50.66 -30.67
CA PHE A 8 22.06 50.41 -30.44
C PHE A 8 22.36 48.91 -30.53
N PRO A 9 23.54 48.51 -31.02
CA PRO A 9 23.90 47.10 -31.20
C PRO A 9 24.17 46.33 -29.90
N MET A 10 23.80 46.91 -28.75
CA MET A 10 24.07 46.37 -27.43
C MET A 10 23.09 45.24 -27.06
N GLY A 11 23.50 44.42 -26.07
CA GLY A 11 22.73 43.27 -25.61
C GLY A 11 22.94 42.03 -26.47
N ARG A 12 22.08 41.01 -26.28
CA ARG A 12 22.11 39.78 -27.09
C ARG A 12 21.26 39.97 -28.34
N ARG A 13 21.90 39.88 -29.50
CA ARG A 13 21.22 40.00 -30.78
C ARG A 13 21.65 38.92 -31.76
N TRP A 14 20.79 38.66 -32.74
CA TRP A 14 21.13 37.85 -33.89
C TRP A 14 21.84 38.71 -34.91
N TRP A 15 23.05 38.32 -35.27
CA TRP A 15 23.89 38.96 -36.25
C TRP A 15 24.02 38.03 -37.45
N GLN A 16 23.87 38.58 -38.65
CA GLN A 16 24.16 37.87 -39.88
C GLN A 16 25.59 38.20 -40.31
N LEU A 17 26.46 37.20 -40.24
CA LEU A 17 27.83 37.35 -40.70
C LEU A 17 27.85 37.16 -42.23
N GLU A 18 27.99 38.26 -42.97
CA GLU A 18 28.01 38.26 -44.44
C GLU A 18 29.27 37.65 -45.03
N GLN A 19 30.39 37.68 -44.28
CA GLN A 19 31.70 37.15 -44.69
C GLN A 19 32.35 36.38 -43.54
N PRO A 20 33.24 35.41 -43.78
CA PRO A 20 33.87 34.65 -42.70
C PRO A 20 34.86 35.53 -41.94
N VAL A 21 34.67 35.62 -40.62
CA VAL A 21 35.53 36.40 -39.70
C VAL A 21 36.04 35.48 -38.61
N CYS A 22 37.33 35.58 -38.24
CA CYS A 22 37.91 34.84 -37.12
C CYS A 22 37.67 33.31 -37.14
N LYS A 23 37.86 32.66 -38.29
CA LYS A 23 37.60 31.21 -38.51
C LYS A 23 36.13 30.79 -38.32
N GLN A 24 35.20 31.73 -38.19
CA GLN A 24 33.77 31.46 -38.19
C GLN A 24 33.21 31.56 -39.61
N LYS A 25 32.37 30.60 -39.99
CA LYS A 25 31.67 30.60 -41.28
C LYS A 25 30.54 31.64 -41.29
N GLU A 26 30.27 32.16 -42.48
CA GLU A 26 29.11 33.01 -42.80
C GLU A 26 27.79 32.41 -42.26
N GLY A 27 26.84 33.29 -41.94
CA GLY A 27 25.51 32.94 -41.48
C GLY A 27 25.11 33.58 -40.15
N ASN A 28 23.92 33.22 -39.67
CA ASN A 28 23.34 33.81 -38.47
C ASN A 28 24.02 33.27 -37.21
N ARG A 29 24.43 34.19 -36.33
CA ARG A 29 25.05 33.90 -35.03
C ARG A 29 24.41 34.79 -33.98
N ARG A 30 24.25 34.27 -32.77
CA ARG A 30 23.88 35.08 -31.61
C ARG A 30 25.16 35.63 -30.99
N LEU A 31 25.28 36.95 -30.89
CA LEU A 31 26.41 37.62 -30.25
C LEU A 31 25.88 38.48 -29.10
N LEU A 32 26.72 38.61 -28.08
CA LEU A 32 26.48 39.49 -26.94
C LEU A 32 27.48 40.65 -26.99
N LEU A 33 26.97 41.87 -26.99
CA LEU A 33 27.74 43.10 -26.79
C LEU A 33 27.33 43.68 -25.44
N SER A 34 28.13 43.36 -24.42
CA SER A 34 27.85 43.73 -23.03
C SER A 34 28.58 45.01 -22.61
N PRO A 35 27.87 46.01 -22.05
CA PRO A 35 28.48 47.11 -21.30
C PRO A 35 28.72 46.76 -19.81
N CYS A 36 28.32 45.56 -19.38
CA CYS A 36 28.29 45.17 -17.96
C CYS A 36 29.67 44.72 -17.46
N GLN A 37 29.89 44.87 -16.15
CA GLN A 37 31.11 44.40 -15.48
C GLN A 37 31.05 42.88 -15.23
N GLU A 38 32.20 42.27 -14.94
CA GLU A 38 32.24 40.87 -14.48
C GLU A 38 31.31 40.67 -13.27
N GLY A 39 30.59 39.54 -13.22
CA GLY A 39 29.62 39.26 -12.17
C GLY A 39 28.20 39.79 -12.43
N HIS A 40 27.99 40.51 -13.53
CA HIS A 40 26.67 40.97 -13.96
C HIS A 40 26.20 40.21 -15.21
N PHE A 41 24.88 40.10 -15.35
CA PHE A 41 24.19 39.61 -16.51
C PHE A 41 23.66 40.78 -17.34
N THR A 42 23.80 40.67 -18.65
CA THR A 42 23.35 41.68 -19.61
C THR A 42 21.99 41.30 -20.16
N CYS A 43 20.96 42.10 -19.91
CA CYS A 43 19.64 41.96 -20.52
C CYS A 43 19.69 42.22 -22.05
N ASN A 44 18.67 41.83 -22.83
CA ASN A 44 18.70 42.09 -24.29
C ASN A 44 18.55 43.58 -24.62
N ASP A 45 17.93 44.37 -23.73
CA ASP A 45 17.90 45.84 -23.75
C ASP A 45 19.21 46.51 -23.28
N ALA A 46 20.24 45.71 -22.98
CA ALA A 46 21.56 46.12 -22.48
C ALA A 46 21.59 46.69 -21.06
N THR A 47 20.51 46.53 -20.28
CA THR A 47 20.56 46.78 -18.83
C THR A 47 21.37 45.69 -18.12
N CYS A 48 22.00 46.06 -17.00
CA CYS A 48 22.87 45.16 -16.23
C CYS A 48 22.20 44.81 -14.90
N ILE A 49 22.05 43.52 -14.62
CA ILE A 49 21.59 43.00 -13.33
C ILE A 49 22.68 42.11 -12.73
N PRO A 50 22.76 41.90 -11.41
CA PRO A 50 23.73 40.96 -10.83
C PRO A 50 23.40 39.52 -11.25
N LEU A 51 24.40 38.68 -11.57
CA LEU A 51 24.18 37.28 -12.02
C LEU A 51 23.23 36.45 -11.14
N PRO A 52 23.24 36.54 -9.80
CA PRO A 52 22.32 35.79 -8.96
C PRO A 52 20.83 36.08 -9.20
N HIS A 53 20.49 37.21 -9.84
CA HIS A 53 19.11 37.60 -10.18
C HIS A 53 18.59 36.96 -11.47
N ARG A 54 19.46 36.34 -12.27
CA ARG A 54 19.00 35.66 -13.49
C ARG A 54 18.29 34.35 -13.14
N CYS A 55 17.11 34.05 -13.67
CA CYS A 55 16.39 32.79 -13.40
C CYS A 55 16.07 32.60 -11.91
N ASP A 56 15.62 33.65 -11.23
CA ASP A 56 15.22 33.64 -9.82
C ASP A 56 13.69 33.73 -9.63
N LEU A 57 12.92 33.58 -10.71
CA LEU A 57 11.46 33.71 -10.80
C LEU A 57 10.96 35.15 -10.65
N LYS A 58 11.83 36.14 -10.84
CA LYS A 58 11.49 37.55 -10.78
C LYS A 58 11.98 38.26 -12.04
N TYR A 59 11.12 39.09 -12.61
CA TYR A 59 11.51 39.94 -13.74
C TYR A 59 12.27 41.16 -13.22
N ASP A 60 13.59 41.12 -13.31
CA ASP A 60 14.50 42.24 -13.01
C ASP A 60 14.93 42.99 -14.29
N CYS A 61 15.00 42.32 -15.44
CA CYS A 61 15.16 42.99 -16.74
C CYS A 61 13.83 43.62 -17.23
N GLY A 62 13.91 44.78 -17.88
CA GLY A 62 12.72 45.44 -18.47
C GLY A 62 12.10 44.68 -19.66
N ASP A 63 12.87 43.79 -20.27
CA ASP A 63 12.50 42.91 -21.39
C ASP A 63 12.26 41.45 -20.98
N ASN A 64 12.32 41.14 -19.67
CA ASN A 64 12.19 39.80 -19.09
C ASN A 64 13.24 38.77 -19.56
N SER A 65 14.34 39.22 -20.16
CA SER A 65 15.37 38.33 -20.74
C SER A 65 16.21 37.56 -19.72
N ASP A 66 16.11 37.92 -18.44
CA ASP A 66 16.66 37.24 -17.29
C ASP A 66 15.95 35.92 -16.94
N GLU A 67 14.68 35.79 -17.32
CA GLU A 67 13.86 34.59 -17.09
C GLU A 67 13.70 33.73 -18.36
N GLU A 68 14.47 34.04 -19.40
CA GLU A 68 14.55 33.25 -20.63
C GLU A 68 15.71 32.24 -20.61
N GLU A 69 15.49 31.07 -21.21
CA GLU A 69 16.53 30.03 -21.37
C GLU A 69 17.15 29.54 -20.04
N CYS A 70 16.35 29.47 -18.98
CA CYS A 70 16.75 28.99 -17.65
C CYS A 70 16.90 27.46 -17.56
N GLU A 71 17.69 26.86 -18.45
CA GLU A 71 17.98 25.43 -18.41
C GLU A 71 18.98 25.10 -17.29
N LEU A 72 18.47 24.61 -16.15
CA LEU A 72 19.31 24.28 -15.00
C LEU A 72 20.38 23.20 -15.27
N VAL A 73 20.18 22.31 -16.26
CA VAL A 73 21.07 21.18 -16.53
C VAL A 73 21.64 21.25 -17.94
N SER A 74 22.97 21.27 -18.01
CA SER A 74 23.71 21.10 -19.25
C SER A 74 24.13 19.64 -19.43
N PHE A 75 23.65 19.01 -20.50
CA PHE A 75 24.01 17.63 -20.83
C PHE A 75 25.27 17.61 -21.70
N PRO A 76 26.29 16.79 -21.39
CA PRO A 76 27.44 16.61 -22.26
C PRO A 76 27.06 15.87 -23.55
N ASP A 77 27.84 16.08 -24.61
CA ASP A 77 27.69 15.35 -25.88
C ASP A 77 27.86 13.85 -25.63
N GLY A 78 26.81 13.08 -25.88
CA GLY A 78 26.80 11.62 -25.65
C GLY A 78 26.32 11.16 -24.27
N TYR A 79 25.65 12.01 -23.48
CA TYR A 79 25.01 11.58 -22.23
C TYR A 79 24.04 10.40 -22.45
N GLN A 80 24.28 9.30 -21.73
CA GLN A 80 23.47 8.09 -21.81
C GLN A 80 22.72 7.86 -20.49
N LYS A 81 21.41 8.11 -20.50
CA LYS A 81 20.55 8.03 -19.30
C LYS A 81 20.42 6.66 -18.66
N HIS A 82 20.81 5.59 -19.35
CA HIS A 82 20.67 4.22 -18.86
C HIS A 82 21.91 3.77 -18.07
N LEU A 83 23.02 4.49 -18.18
CA LEU A 83 24.24 4.19 -17.46
C LEU A 83 24.25 4.95 -16.13
N PRO A 84 24.50 4.26 -14.99
CA PRO A 84 24.67 4.94 -13.71
C PRO A 84 25.90 5.84 -13.73
N PRO A 85 25.87 6.97 -13.01
CA PRO A 85 27.06 7.78 -12.81
C PRO A 85 28.07 7.02 -11.95
N ARG A 86 29.35 7.36 -12.12
CA ARG A 86 30.43 6.79 -11.30
C ARG A 86 30.52 7.53 -9.97
N SER A 87 31.05 6.84 -8.96
CA SER A 87 31.37 7.48 -7.68
C SER A 87 32.37 8.63 -7.87
N VAL A 88 32.29 9.61 -6.97
CA VAL A 88 33.19 10.79 -6.95
C VAL A 88 34.51 10.45 -6.27
N ASP A 89 34.49 9.55 -5.28
CA ASP A 89 35.64 9.28 -4.42
C ASP A 89 36.67 8.33 -5.05
N SER A 90 36.21 7.34 -5.82
CA SER A 90 37.05 6.37 -6.53
C SER A 90 36.34 5.80 -7.76
N GLU A 91 37.10 5.51 -8.82
CA GLU A 91 36.55 4.89 -10.03
C GLU A 91 36.02 3.47 -9.83
N GLU A 92 36.52 2.76 -8.81
CA GLU A 92 36.11 1.40 -8.47
C GLU A 92 35.03 1.36 -7.37
N ALA A 93 34.77 2.49 -6.72
CA ALA A 93 33.75 2.57 -5.69
C ALA A 93 32.35 2.60 -6.31
N ALA A 94 31.43 1.87 -5.68
CA ALA A 94 30.02 1.99 -5.97
C ALA A 94 29.52 3.39 -5.55
N LEU A 95 28.55 3.92 -6.30
CA LEU A 95 27.90 5.19 -5.97
C LEU A 95 26.99 4.98 -4.75
N SER A 96 27.20 5.79 -3.72
CA SER A 96 26.28 5.86 -2.58
C SER A 96 25.05 6.68 -2.93
N ILE A 97 23.88 6.06 -2.69
CA ILE A 97 22.57 6.69 -2.79
C ILE A 97 22.05 6.84 -1.38
N VAL A 98 21.82 8.08 -0.98
CA VAL A 98 21.25 8.39 0.34
C VAL A 98 19.75 8.24 0.25
N LEU A 99 19.21 7.38 1.09
CA LEU A 99 17.78 7.07 1.18
C LEU A 99 17.18 7.76 2.40
N THR A 100 16.19 8.63 2.17
CA THR A 100 15.40 9.25 3.22
C THR A 100 13.95 8.80 3.08
N VAL A 101 13.44 8.11 4.10
CA VAL A 101 12.05 7.65 4.16
C VAL A 101 11.32 8.43 5.25
N ILE A 102 10.24 9.13 4.89
CA ILE A 102 9.38 9.83 5.83
C ILE A 102 8.02 9.12 5.83
N VAL A 103 7.71 8.40 6.91
CA VAL A 103 6.44 7.68 7.04
C VAL A 103 5.38 8.62 7.60
N GLU A 104 4.32 8.87 6.83
CA GLU A 104 3.24 9.81 7.19
C GLU A 104 2.03 9.12 7.84
N SER A 105 1.70 7.91 7.39
CA SER A 105 0.58 7.14 7.96
C SER A 105 0.83 5.64 7.85
N LEU A 106 0.31 4.92 8.85
CA LEU A 106 0.41 3.48 8.99
C LEU A 106 -0.99 2.93 9.30
N ALA A 107 -1.33 1.79 8.73
CA ALA A 107 -2.52 1.02 9.09
C ALA A 107 -2.23 -0.48 8.99
N VAL A 108 -2.65 -1.24 10.01
CA VAL A 108 -2.41 -2.68 10.10
C VAL A 108 -3.72 -3.42 9.85
N LYS A 109 -3.72 -4.37 8.90
CA LYS A 109 -4.84 -5.28 8.63
C LYS A 109 -4.45 -6.68 9.11
N THR A 110 -4.86 -7.02 10.33
CA THR A 110 -4.46 -8.24 11.02
C THR A 110 -4.98 -9.52 10.36
N ILE A 111 -6.18 -9.48 9.78
CA ILE A 111 -6.82 -10.64 9.13
C ILE A 111 -6.03 -11.07 7.88
N ASP A 112 -5.66 -10.10 7.05
CA ASP A 112 -4.96 -10.34 5.79
C ASP A 112 -3.43 -10.42 5.96
N SER A 113 -2.92 -10.11 7.16
CA SER A 113 -1.47 -10.01 7.44
C SER A 113 -0.77 -9.02 6.48
N VAL A 114 -1.39 -7.86 6.28
CA VAL A 114 -0.84 -6.78 5.45
C VAL A 114 -0.78 -5.47 6.20
N MET A 115 0.17 -4.63 5.78
CA MET A 115 0.37 -3.28 6.30
C MET A 115 0.23 -2.28 5.17
N GLU A 116 -0.60 -1.27 5.39
CA GLU A 116 -0.83 -0.16 4.46
C GLU A 116 -0.07 1.06 4.98
N VAL A 117 0.80 1.62 4.14
CA VAL A 117 1.73 2.68 4.52
C VAL A 117 1.70 3.77 3.48
N SER A 118 1.58 5.02 3.94
CA SER A 118 1.88 6.20 3.13
C SER A 118 3.17 6.85 3.60
N TYR A 119 4.09 7.09 2.66
CA TYR A 119 5.40 7.64 2.95
C TYR A 119 5.92 8.49 1.78
N GLN A 120 6.76 9.46 2.11
CA GLN A 120 7.57 10.19 1.15
C GLN A 120 8.95 9.53 1.05
N LEU A 121 9.32 9.15 -0.16
CA LEU A 121 10.62 8.58 -0.48
C LEU A 121 11.48 9.67 -1.13
N MET A 122 12.67 9.92 -0.59
CA MET A 122 13.65 10.82 -1.15
C MET A 122 14.97 10.07 -1.39
N LEU A 123 15.48 10.16 -2.62
CA LEU A 123 16.77 9.59 -3.01
C LEU A 123 17.70 10.74 -3.38
N THR A 124 18.91 10.75 -2.79
CA THR A 124 19.92 11.77 -3.05
C THR A 124 21.19 11.13 -3.58
N TRP A 125 21.73 11.65 -4.68
CA TRP A 125 22.97 11.16 -5.30
C TRP A 125 23.73 12.28 -6.00
N ARG A 126 24.94 11.99 -6.49
CA ARG A 126 25.76 12.91 -7.30
C ARG A 126 25.94 12.34 -8.70
N ASP A 127 25.91 13.20 -9.73
CA ASP A 127 26.21 12.79 -11.11
C ASP A 127 27.38 13.61 -11.65
N ASN A 128 28.55 12.97 -11.68
CA ASN A 128 29.81 13.59 -12.09
C ASN A 128 29.89 13.97 -13.58
N ARG A 129 28.91 13.58 -14.39
CA ARG A 129 28.87 13.85 -15.84
C ARG A 129 28.12 15.13 -16.17
N LEU A 130 27.31 15.64 -15.24
CA LEU A 130 26.44 16.80 -15.48
C LEU A 130 27.12 18.10 -15.06
N LEU A 131 26.72 19.17 -15.73
CA LEU A 131 27.00 20.54 -15.31
C LEU A 131 25.67 21.24 -15.06
N TYR A 132 25.59 22.01 -13.97
CA TYR A 132 24.42 22.81 -13.65
C TYR A 132 24.67 24.27 -13.96
N GLN A 133 23.59 24.99 -14.26
CA GLN A 133 23.59 26.39 -14.65
C GLN A 133 22.82 27.21 -13.63
N ASP A 134 23.36 28.36 -13.24
CA ASP A 134 22.68 29.40 -12.45
C ASP A 134 22.04 28.90 -11.13
N LEU A 135 22.68 27.93 -10.46
CA LEU A 135 22.17 27.36 -9.20
C LEU A 135 22.02 28.42 -8.10
N LYS A 136 20.81 28.50 -7.54
CA LYS A 136 20.49 29.36 -6.41
C LYS A 136 20.92 28.75 -5.10
N VAL A 137 21.12 29.63 -4.11
CA VAL A 137 21.40 29.21 -2.72
C VAL A 137 20.19 28.50 -2.13
N ASP A 138 18.99 28.97 -2.46
CA ASP A 138 17.76 28.28 -2.10
C ASP A 138 17.48 27.12 -3.07
N SER A 139 17.50 25.90 -2.53
CA SER A 139 17.19 24.68 -3.28
C SER A 139 15.76 24.63 -3.84
N THR A 140 14.82 25.41 -3.28
CA THR A 140 13.42 25.44 -3.76
C THR A 140 13.28 26.10 -5.13
N LEU A 141 14.23 26.95 -5.51
CA LEU A 141 14.30 27.58 -6.83
C LEU A 141 15.03 26.69 -7.86
N ASN A 142 15.75 25.67 -7.41
CA ASN A 142 16.53 24.76 -8.26
C ASN A 142 15.73 23.50 -8.65
N VAL A 143 14.44 23.66 -8.96
CA VAL A 143 13.53 22.56 -9.30
C VAL A 143 13.60 22.25 -10.80
N LEU A 144 13.71 20.96 -11.13
CA LEU A 144 13.82 20.48 -12.50
C LEU A 144 12.44 20.21 -13.14
N PRO A 145 12.19 20.71 -14.36
CA PRO A 145 11.00 20.36 -15.10
C PRO A 145 10.93 18.86 -15.41
N VAL A 146 9.72 18.28 -15.42
CA VAL A 146 9.48 16.84 -15.66
C VAL A 146 10.11 16.35 -16.97
N VAL A 147 10.17 17.21 -18.00
CA VAL A 147 10.81 16.89 -19.29
C VAL A 147 12.31 16.63 -19.13
N THR A 148 13.01 17.47 -18.36
CA THR A 148 14.43 17.33 -18.04
C THR A 148 14.67 16.10 -17.17
N VAL A 149 13.79 15.87 -16.18
CA VAL A 149 13.84 14.70 -15.30
C VAL A 149 13.79 13.38 -16.07
N LYS A 150 12.94 13.26 -17.10
CA LYS A 150 12.85 12.05 -17.95
C LYS A 150 14.10 11.76 -18.80
N ARG A 151 14.94 12.78 -19.01
CA ARG A 151 16.22 12.66 -19.74
C ARG A 151 17.38 12.28 -18.82
N LEU A 152 17.26 12.53 -17.52
CA LEU A 152 18.27 12.21 -16.52
C LEU A 152 18.27 10.72 -16.16
N TRP A 153 19.44 10.20 -15.79
CA TRP A 153 19.54 8.93 -15.09
C TRP A 153 18.96 9.10 -13.68
N THR A 154 18.09 8.18 -13.28
CA THR A 154 17.56 8.10 -11.91
C THR A 154 17.65 6.68 -11.38
N PRO A 155 18.02 6.50 -10.10
CA PRO A 155 18.04 5.17 -9.50
C PRO A 155 16.62 4.63 -9.36
N GLN A 156 16.40 3.41 -9.85
CA GLN A 156 15.12 2.72 -9.71
C GLN A 156 15.12 1.87 -8.43
N VAL A 157 14.18 2.14 -7.53
CA VAL A 157 13.97 1.34 -6.33
C VAL A 157 12.73 0.48 -6.51
N GLU A 158 12.87 -0.81 -6.24
CA GLU A 158 11.84 -1.84 -6.25
C GLU A 158 11.34 -2.12 -4.82
N PHE A 159 10.02 -2.27 -4.70
CA PHE A 159 9.37 -2.70 -3.47
C PHE A 159 9.18 -4.22 -3.53
N ILE A 160 9.90 -4.98 -2.69
CA ILE A 160 9.97 -6.45 -2.85
C ILE A 160 8.74 -7.14 -2.25
N ASN A 161 8.30 -6.70 -1.08
CA ASN A 161 7.26 -7.39 -0.31
C ASN A 161 5.86 -6.83 -0.53
N THR A 162 5.64 -6.14 -1.65
CA THR A 162 4.33 -5.72 -2.14
C THR A 162 3.72 -6.82 -3.01
N ILE A 163 2.38 -6.89 -3.06
CA ILE A 163 1.67 -7.90 -3.85
C ILE A 163 2.01 -7.79 -5.35
N LYS A 164 2.22 -6.56 -5.81
CA LYS A 164 2.71 -6.25 -7.16
C LYS A 164 4.16 -5.83 -7.07
N SER A 165 4.94 -6.15 -8.10
CA SER A 165 6.31 -5.62 -8.26
C SER A 165 6.21 -4.13 -8.61
N GLU A 166 6.11 -3.29 -7.58
CA GLU A 166 6.04 -1.85 -7.73
C GLU A 166 7.46 -1.29 -7.75
N HIS A 167 7.65 -0.24 -8.53
CA HIS A 167 8.93 0.45 -8.64
C HIS A 167 8.72 1.95 -8.56
N THR A 168 9.78 2.70 -8.28
CA THR A 168 9.76 4.15 -8.31
C THR A 168 9.33 4.69 -9.68
N LEU A 169 8.28 5.51 -9.70
CA LEU A 169 7.75 6.17 -10.89
C LEU A 169 8.25 7.62 -11.01
N MET A 170 8.43 8.08 -12.25
CA MET A 170 8.87 9.43 -12.61
C MET A 170 7.75 10.18 -13.35
N ASP A 171 6.66 10.52 -12.65
CA ASP A 171 5.54 11.29 -13.21
C ASP A 171 5.47 12.74 -12.63
N GLY A 172 4.38 13.47 -12.90
CA GLY A 172 4.20 14.86 -12.49
C GLY A 172 4.23 15.13 -10.98
N ASP A 173 3.97 14.14 -10.13
CA ASP A 173 4.06 14.27 -8.67
C ASP A 173 5.51 14.12 -8.15
N THR A 174 6.46 13.87 -9.06
CA THR A 174 7.88 13.71 -8.73
C THR A 174 8.54 15.07 -8.70
N LEU A 175 9.08 15.44 -7.54
CA LEU A 175 9.86 16.66 -7.38
C LEU A 175 11.33 16.31 -7.42
N MET A 176 12.06 16.81 -8.42
CA MET A 176 13.51 16.67 -8.49
C MET A 176 14.16 18.05 -8.39
N ARG A 177 15.16 18.18 -7.52
CA ARG A 177 15.89 19.43 -7.28
C ARG A 177 17.39 19.21 -7.20
N VAL A 178 18.13 20.27 -7.45
CA VAL A 178 19.60 20.31 -7.31
C VAL A 178 19.96 21.12 -6.07
N ASP A 179 20.73 20.53 -5.17
CA ASP A 179 21.21 21.19 -3.96
C ASP A 179 22.61 21.75 -4.19
N ARG A 180 22.72 23.09 -4.16
CA ARG A 180 24.00 23.81 -4.29
C ARG A 180 24.83 23.62 -3.02
N ARG A 181 25.92 22.85 -3.10
CA ARG A 181 26.88 22.64 -2.00
C ARG A 181 28.22 23.33 -2.23
N ALA A 182 28.62 23.53 -3.47
CA ALA A 182 29.91 24.11 -3.83
C ALA A 182 29.79 25.50 -4.48
N THR A 183 30.93 26.18 -4.58
CA THR A 183 31.06 27.42 -5.35
C THR A 183 31.00 27.14 -6.86
N SER A 184 30.68 28.17 -7.64
CA SER A 184 30.69 28.06 -9.09
C SER A 184 32.11 27.85 -9.62
N ILE A 185 32.19 27.17 -10.78
CA ILE A 185 33.42 27.00 -11.55
C ILE A 185 33.79 28.33 -12.25
N GLY A 186 32.83 29.25 -12.35
CA GLY A 186 32.94 30.53 -13.03
C GLY A 186 31.96 30.63 -14.21
N MET A 187 32.01 31.76 -14.89
CA MET A 187 31.23 31.98 -16.12
C MET A 187 31.86 31.27 -17.30
N LYS A 188 31.06 30.83 -18.27
CA LYS A 188 31.57 30.36 -19.57
C LYS A 188 31.82 31.57 -20.49
N PRO A 189 33.06 32.03 -20.69
CA PRO A 189 33.33 33.31 -21.37
C PRO A 189 33.04 33.28 -22.89
N THR A 190 32.86 32.09 -23.47
CA THR A 190 32.68 31.90 -24.92
C THR A 190 31.22 31.79 -25.36
N ALA A 191 30.25 31.79 -24.44
CA ALA A 191 28.84 31.70 -24.76
C ALA A 191 28.16 33.07 -24.60
N PRO A 192 27.37 33.54 -25.58
CA PRO A 192 26.61 34.79 -25.47
C PRO A 192 25.53 34.74 -24.38
N ALA A 193 25.33 33.58 -23.77
CA ALA A 193 24.33 33.35 -22.75
C ALA A 193 24.72 33.89 -21.38
N GLU A 194 26.00 34.13 -21.01
CA GLU A 194 26.40 34.59 -19.66
C GLU A 194 25.83 33.72 -18.52
N VAL A 195 26.26 32.46 -18.45
CA VAL A 195 25.76 31.48 -17.48
C VAL A 195 26.83 31.17 -16.43
N GLU A 196 26.42 31.08 -15.16
CA GLU A 196 27.25 30.58 -14.06
C GLU A 196 27.22 29.05 -14.02
N LEU A 197 28.39 28.41 -14.05
CA LEU A 197 28.49 26.94 -14.11
C LEU A 197 28.83 26.31 -12.76
N PHE A 198 28.20 25.17 -12.50
CA PHE A 198 28.40 24.37 -11.30
C PHE A 198 28.66 22.90 -11.66
N SER A 199 29.60 22.28 -10.93
CA SER A 199 30.00 20.88 -11.12
C SER A 199 28.94 19.92 -10.56
N GLY A 200 28.55 18.89 -11.32
CA GLY A 200 27.71 17.80 -10.81
C GLY A 200 28.41 16.84 -9.85
N LYS A 201 29.75 16.93 -9.73
CA LYS A 201 30.51 16.16 -8.73
C LYS A 201 30.29 16.66 -7.30
N ASP A 202 30.10 17.97 -7.15
CA ASP A 202 30.06 18.61 -5.84
C ASP A 202 28.63 18.89 -5.38
N ASN A 203 27.70 19.05 -6.33
CA ASN A 203 26.30 19.34 -6.08
C ASN A 203 25.44 18.07 -6.17
N THR A 204 24.49 17.91 -5.26
CA THR A 204 23.68 16.70 -5.15
C THR A 204 22.32 16.85 -5.83
N LEU A 205 21.86 15.78 -6.47
CA LEU A 205 20.49 15.64 -6.97
C LEU A 205 19.63 14.96 -5.94
N THR A 206 18.48 15.55 -5.65
CA THR A 206 17.48 14.99 -4.74
C THR A 206 16.18 14.78 -5.52
N VAL A 207 15.70 13.54 -5.58
CA VAL A 207 14.37 13.22 -6.11
C VAL A 207 13.46 12.79 -4.97
N GLY A 208 12.28 13.38 -4.90
CA GLY A 208 11.28 13.10 -3.88
C GLY A 208 9.93 12.78 -4.48
N ARG A 209 9.26 11.76 -3.95
CA ARG A 209 7.90 11.39 -4.32
C ARG A 209 7.17 10.71 -3.16
N LYS A 210 5.87 10.99 -3.05
CA LYS A 210 4.97 10.30 -2.12
C LYS A 210 4.42 9.01 -2.72
N TYR A 211 4.43 7.95 -1.92
CA TYR A 211 3.90 6.63 -2.26
C TYR A 211 2.88 6.18 -1.21
N GLY A 212 1.95 5.34 -1.66
CA GLY A 212 1.00 4.62 -0.81
C GLY A 212 1.03 3.15 -1.22
N THR A 213 1.65 2.30 -0.41
CA THR A 213 1.87 0.89 -0.75
C THR A 213 1.27 -0.01 0.31
N VAL A 214 0.80 -1.18 -0.12
CA VAL A 214 0.39 -2.27 0.77
C VAL A 214 1.42 -3.40 0.65
N TYR A 215 2.08 -3.72 1.76
CA TYR A 215 3.07 -4.78 1.81
C TYR A 215 2.68 -5.88 2.79
N MET A 216 3.20 -7.09 2.54
CA MET A 216 2.93 -8.26 3.36
C MET A 216 3.77 -8.20 4.63
N CYS A 217 3.11 -8.37 5.78
CA CYS A 217 3.75 -8.50 7.08
C CYS A 217 3.17 -9.71 7.81
N ASN A 218 3.97 -10.77 7.94
CA ASN A 218 3.57 -11.97 8.64
C ASN A 218 3.55 -11.70 10.15
N LEU A 219 2.35 -11.65 10.74
CA LEU A 219 2.16 -11.41 12.17
C LEU A 219 2.20 -12.74 12.94
N ASP A 220 2.92 -12.77 14.06
CA ASP A 220 2.93 -13.91 14.99
C ASP A 220 1.97 -13.67 16.15
N LEU A 221 0.80 -14.32 16.10
CA LEU A 221 -0.27 -14.12 17.08
C LEU A 221 -0.24 -15.15 18.22
N SER A 222 0.86 -15.89 18.40
CA SER A 222 1.00 -16.90 19.45
C SER A 222 0.70 -16.34 20.84
N LEU A 223 1.20 -15.13 21.14
CA LEU A 223 1.03 -14.44 22.42
C LEU A 223 -0.17 -13.47 22.46
N TYR A 224 -1.11 -13.55 21.51
CA TYR A 224 -2.28 -12.65 21.50
C TYR A 224 -3.05 -12.69 22.84
N PRO A 225 -3.38 -11.54 23.47
CA PRO A 225 -3.27 -10.16 22.98
C PRO A 225 -2.04 -9.37 23.47
N PHE A 226 -1.02 -10.03 24.03
CA PHE A 226 0.21 -9.40 24.54
C PHE A 226 1.38 -9.50 23.54
N ASP A 227 1.06 -9.66 22.26
CA ASP A 227 2.03 -9.82 21.18
C ASP A 227 2.76 -8.51 20.84
N VAL A 228 4.03 -8.67 20.44
CA VAL A 228 4.86 -7.64 19.83
C VAL A 228 5.18 -8.11 18.43
N GLN A 229 4.95 -7.25 17.44
CA GLN A 229 5.13 -7.55 16.03
C GLN A 229 6.26 -6.70 15.46
N VAL A 230 6.99 -7.28 14.50
CA VAL A 230 8.03 -6.55 13.76
C VAL A 230 7.76 -6.72 12.28
N CYS A 231 7.33 -5.64 11.64
CA CYS A 231 7.14 -5.58 10.19
C CYS A 231 8.37 -4.99 9.52
N PHE A 232 8.68 -5.46 8.32
CA PHE A 232 9.77 -4.93 7.51
C PHE A 232 9.24 -4.46 6.16
N MET A 233 9.49 -3.19 5.81
CA MET A 233 9.29 -2.72 4.43
C MET A 233 10.60 -2.93 3.67
N HIS A 234 10.56 -3.69 2.58
CA HIS A 234 11.77 -4.09 1.84
C HIS A 234 11.97 -3.21 0.59
N LEU A 235 13.09 -2.49 0.55
CA LEU A 235 13.48 -1.62 -0.55
C LEU A 235 14.77 -2.15 -1.19
N ARG A 236 14.78 -2.27 -2.51
CA ARG A 236 15.94 -2.73 -3.28
C ARG A 236 16.24 -1.79 -4.44
N ILE A 237 17.51 -1.49 -4.69
CA ILE A 237 17.90 -0.83 -5.95
C ILE A 237 17.89 -1.88 -7.06
N SER A 238 17.02 -1.72 -8.05
CA SER A 238 16.89 -2.66 -9.18
C SER A 238 17.64 -2.20 -10.43
N SER A 239 18.11 -0.95 -10.48
CA SER A 239 18.76 -0.39 -11.67
C SER A 239 20.16 -0.94 -11.94
N SER A 240 20.91 -1.37 -10.91
CA SER A 240 22.21 -2.02 -11.05
C SER A 240 22.55 -2.83 -9.80
N THR A 241 23.58 -3.67 -9.90
CA THR A 241 24.09 -4.49 -8.79
C THR A 241 24.79 -3.64 -7.71
N LYS A 242 25.00 -4.25 -6.54
CA LYS A 242 25.68 -3.64 -5.39
C LYS A 242 27.11 -3.15 -5.67
N TYR A 243 27.75 -3.66 -6.73
CA TYR A 243 29.07 -3.23 -7.18
C TYR A 243 29.08 -1.84 -7.81
N PHE A 244 27.92 -1.36 -8.28
CA PHE A 244 27.81 -0.03 -8.88
C PHE A 244 26.98 0.92 -8.03
N LEU A 245 25.96 0.43 -7.33
CA LEU A 245 25.02 1.25 -6.56
C LEU A 245 24.83 0.64 -5.17
N LEU A 246 25.06 1.44 -4.12
CA LEU A 246 24.77 1.05 -2.74
C LEU A 246 23.87 2.08 -2.07
N PHE A 247 23.08 1.64 -1.09
CA PHE A 247 22.44 2.55 -0.15
C PHE A 247 23.46 2.98 0.89
N ASP A 248 23.55 4.28 1.14
CA ASP A 248 24.43 4.82 2.16
C ASP A 248 23.98 4.33 3.56
N SER A 249 24.89 3.80 4.37
CA SER A 249 24.55 3.30 5.71
C SER A 249 24.51 4.37 6.80
N GLU A 250 25.22 5.46 6.61
CA GLU A 250 25.39 6.51 7.63
C GLU A 250 24.44 7.69 7.39
N GLU A 251 24.30 8.12 6.13
CA GLU A 251 23.46 9.26 5.78
C GLU A 251 21.98 8.89 5.56
N SER A 252 21.66 7.62 5.29
CA SER A 252 20.27 7.20 5.08
C SER A 252 19.49 7.22 6.39
N ILE A 253 18.31 7.85 6.37
CA ILE A 253 17.49 8.06 7.56
C ILE A 253 16.04 7.63 7.35
N VAL A 254 15.40 7.20 8.45
CA VAL A 254 13.96 7.00 8.52
C VAL A 254 13.38 7.93 9.58
N ASN A 255 12.39 8.73 9.16
CA ASN A 255 11.66 9.60 10.05
C ASN A 255 10.21 9.13 10.15
N ASN A 256 9.68 9.14 11.37
CA ASN A 256 8.28 8.85 11.63
C ASN A 256 7.53 10.16 11.83
N SER A 257 6.78 10.62 10.81
CA SER A 257 5.81 11.71 10.96
C SER A 257 4.40 11.18 11.24
N ALA A 258 4.20 9.86 11.23
CA ALA A 258 2.94 9.23 11.53
C ALA A 258 2.58 9.30 13.01
N ASN A 259 1.29 9.19 13.30
CA ASN A 259 0.81 9.08 14.67
C ASN A 259 1.36 7.78 15.30
N ARG A 260 1.99 7.91 16.47
CA ARG A 260 2.52 6.76 17.23
C ARG A 260 1.42 5.85 17.74
N LEU A 261 0.22 6.39 18.00
CA LEU A 261 -0.90 5.64 18.54
C LEU A 261 -1.87 5.26 17.42
N LEU A 262 -1.80 4.00 17.00
CA LEU A 262 -2.82 3.38 16.15
C LEU A 262 -4.00 2.91 17.01
N VAL A 263 -5.06 2.44 16.34
CA VAL A 263 -6.25 1.91 17.02
C VAL A 263 -5.91 0.68 17.86
N GLU A 264 -5.23 -0.31 17.26
CA GLU A 264 -4.90 -1.60 17.90
C GLU A 264 -3.46 -1.68 18.43
N TYR A 265 -2.58 -0.84 17.91
CA TYR A 265 -1.13 -0.92 18.15
C TYR A 265 -0.55 0.44 18.54
N GLU A 266 0.62 0.39 19.16
CA GLU A 266 1.50 1.53 19.35
C GLU A 266 2.79 1.27 18.55
N VAL A 267 3.26 2.31 17.86
CA VAL A 267 4.43 2.25 16.98
C VAL A 267 5.64 2.77 17.72
N GLU A 268 6.64 1.92 17.89
CA GLU A 268 7.95 2.29 18.41
C GLU A 268 8.80 3.01 17.33
N PRO A 269 9.92 3.67 17.69
CA PRO A 269 10.77 4.34 16.70
C PRO A 269 11.19 3.43 15.55
N LEU A 270 11.00 3.93 14.33
CA LEU A 270 11.41 3.26 13.09
C LEU A 270 12.94 3.18 13.02
N THR A 271 13.47 2.07 12.50
CA THR A 271 14.92 1.91 12.29
C THR A 271 15.19 1.37 10.89
N LEU A 272 16.33 1.77 10.32
CA LEU A 272 16.82 1.20 9.06
C LEU A 272 17.75 0.04 9.36
N VAL A 273 17.55 -1.06 8.65
CA VAL A 273 18.43 -2.21 8.67
C VAL A 273 18.95 -2.41 7.26
N HIS A 274 20.24 -2.14 7.07
CA HIS A 274 20.93 -2.38 5.82
C HIS A 274 21.33 -3.85 5.70
N GLY A 275 21.20 -4.41 4.50
CA GLY A 275 21.70 -5.74 4.20
C GLY A 275 20.66 -6.69 3.61
N GLY A 276 21.13 -7.46 2.64
CA GLY A 276 20.43 -8.57 1.99
C GLY A 276 21.46 -9.51 1.38
N GLU A 277 21.15 -10.80 1.31
CA GLU A 277 22.04 -11.82 0.73
C GLU A 277 22.15 -11.74 -0.81
N GLY A 278 21.47 -10.76 -1.42
CA GLY A 278 21.38 -10.59 -2.86
C GLY A 278 22.61 -9.97 -3.55
N GLN A 279 22.51 -9.94 -4.89
CA GLN A 279 23.42 -9.20 -5.77
C GLN A 279 23.11 -7.69 -5.81
N PHE A 280 21.95 -7.29 -5.29
CA PHE A 280 21.46 -5.91 -5.25
C PHE A 280 21.61 -5.32 -3.85
N SER A 281 21.70 -4.00 -3.78
CA SER A 281 21.68 -3.28 -2.51
C SER A 281 20.25 -3.25 -1.95
N GLU A 282 20.09 -3.69 -0.70
CA GLU A 282 18.80 -3.82 -0.02
C GLU A 282 18.81 -3.10 1.33
N VAL A 283 17.72 -2.39 1.60
CA VAL A 283 17.44 -1.74 2.88
C VAL A 283 16.06 -2.16 3.37
N LYS A 284 15.95 -2.47 4.65
CA LYS A 284 14.71 -2.84 5.32
C LYS A 284 14.35 -1.78 6.34
N VAL A 285 13.16 -1.20 6.23
CA VAL A 285 12.62 -0.32 7.26
C VAL A 285 11.91 -1.19 8.29
N LYS A 286 12.46 -1.26 9.50
CA LYS A 286 11.91 -2.01 10.63
C LYS A 286 10.85 -1.17 11.32
N VAL A 287 9.62 -1.70 11.37
CA VAL A 287 8.47 -1.11 12.04
C VAL A 287 8.07 -1.99 13.24
N PRO A 288 8.58 -1.69 14.44
CA PRO A 288 8.16 -2.37 15.67
C PRO A 288 6.79 -1.89 16.13
N LEU A 289 5.90 -2.84 16.43
CA LEU A 289 4.50 -2.63 16.81
C LEU A 289 4.19 -3.36 18.12
N THR A 290 3.67 -2.65 19.12
CA THR A 290 3.23 -3.23 20.40
C THR A 290 1.70 -3.21 20.49
N ARG A 291 1.05 -4.36 20.77
CA ARG A 291 -0.42 -4.41 20.83
C ARG A 291 -0.98 -3.74 22.08
N ARG A 292 -2.08 -3.01 21.91
CA ARG A 292 -2.87 -2.43 23.01
C ARG A 292 -3.85 -3.46 23.57
N TYR A 293 -3.42 -4.21 24.58
CA TYR A 293 -4.18 -5.33 25.15
C TYR A 293 -5.44 -4.93 25.95
N GLY A 294 -5.60 -3.65 26.34
CA GLY A 294 -6.66 -3.21 27.25
C GLY A 294 -8.09 -3.56 26.80
N TYR A 295 -8.38 -3.43 25.51
CA TYR A 295 -9.68 -3.81 24.94
C TYR A 295 -9.94 -5.31 25.06
N ALA A 296 -8.94 -6.14 24.75
CA ALA A 296 -9.05 -7.60 24.82
C ALA A 296 -9.21 -8.08 26.27
N VAL A 297 -8.48 -7.49 27.22
CA VAL A 297 -8.62 -7.81 28.65
C VAL A 297 -10.03 -7.52 29.15
N LEU A 298 -10.58 -6.34 28.82
CA LEU A 298 -11.89 -5.94 29.30
C LEU A 298 -13.04 -6.72 28.66
N ASN A 299 -12.95 -7.09 27.38
CA ASN A 299 -14.05 -7.74 26.67
C ASN A 299 -13.94 -9.27 26.59
N ILE A 300 -12.76 -9.85 26.80
CA ILE A 300 -12.55 -11.31 26.73
C ILE A 300 -12.29 -11.89 28.12
N TYR A 301 -11.27 -11.37 28.82
CA TYR A 301 -10.83 -11.96 30.09
C TYR A 301 -11.78 -11.64 31.25
N LEU A 302 -12.29 -10.40 31.34
CA LEU A 302 -13.21 -10.03 32.42
C LEU A 302 -14.54 -10.79 32.36
N PRO A 303 -15.26 -10.91 31.22
CA PRO A 303 -16.51 -11.67 31.18
C PRO A 303 -16.31 -13.17 31.40
N THR A 304 -15.21 -13.75 30.89
CA THR A 304 -14.92 -15.17 31.11
C THR A 304 -14.59 -15.47 32.57
N LEU A 305 -13.90 -14.57 33.27
CA LEU A 305 -13.68 -14.67 34.70
C LEU A 305 -14.98 -14.58 35.50
N VAL A 306 -15.89 -13.67 35.15
CA VAL A 306 -17.23 -13.58 35.78
C VAL A 306 -18.03 -14.87 35.55
N LEU A 307 -18.01 -15.41 34.32
CA LEU A 307 -18.70 -16.67 34.00
C LEU A 307 -18.12 -17.87 34.76
N LEU A 308 -16.80 -17.92 34.97
CA LEU A 308 -16.17 -18.92 35.84
C LEU A 308 -16.64 -18.79 37.29
N ILE A 309 -16.76 -17.57 37.81
CA ILE A 309 -17.30 -17.35 39.17
C ILE A 309 -18.75 -17.84 39.25
N VAL A 310 -19.60 -17.52 38.26
CA VAL A 310 -20.99 -18.02 38.22
C VAL A 310 -21.01 -19.55 38.19
N SER A 311 -20.17 -20.18 37.35
CA SER A 311 -20.02 -21.64 37.30
C SER A 311 -19.51 -22.25 38.59
N TYR A 312 -18.73 -21.52 39.39
CA TYR A 312 -18.29 -21.97 40.70
C TYR A 312 -19.40 -21.84 41.75
N VAL A 313 -20.20 -20.78 41.68
CA VAL A 313 -21.33 -20.53 42.60
C VAL A 313 -22.41 -21.61 42.49
N THR A 314 -22.60 -22.25 41.33
CA THR A 314 -23.56 -23.37 41.17
C THR A 314 -23.27 -24.55 42.10
N LEU A 315 -22.01 -24.73 42.53
CA LEU A 315 -21.61 -25.78 43.48
C LEU A 315 -22.24 -25.59 44.87
N PHE A 316 -22.53 -24.35 45.27
CA PHE A 316 -23.13 -24.02 46.57
C PHE A 316 -24.66 -24.11 46.59
N ILE A 317 -25.30 -24.25 45.42
CA ILE A 317 -26.75 -24.46 45.35
C ILE A 317 -27.08 -25.83 45.92
N ARG A 318 -28.12 -25.88 46.78
CA ARG A 318 -28.56 -27.10 47.46
C ARG A 318 -28.74 -28.25 46.46
N PRO A 319 -28.18 -29.46 46.72
CA PRO A 319 -28.29 -30.60 45.80
C PRO A 319 -29.72 -31.02 45.48
N ALA A 320 -30.68 -30.72 46.36
CA ALA A 320 -32.10 -31.04 46.17
C ALA A 320 -32.78 -30.35 44.96
N VAL A 321 -32.18 -29.29 44.39
CA VAL A 321 -32.73 -28.57 43.23
C VAL A 321 -31.82 -28.78 42.01
N PHE A 322 -31.84 -30.00 41.46
CA PHE A 322 -30.96 -30.39 40.34
C PHE A 322 -31.22 -29.57 39.07
N ASP A 323 -32.48 -29.34 38.71
CA ASP A 323 -32.86 -28.67 37.45
C ASP A 323 -32.23 -27.29 37.31
N VAL A 324 -32.24 -26.49 38.39
CA VAL A 324 -31.67 -25.13 38.40
C VAL A 324 -30.14 -25.18 38.29
N ARG A 325 -29.50 -26.17 38.92
CA ARG A 325 -28.03 -26.35 38.87
C ARG A 325 -27.57 -26.74 37.47
N MET A 326 -28.24 -27.71 36.86
CA MET A 326 -27.90 -28.17 35.51
C MET A 326 -28.19 -27.08 34.47
N MET A 327 -29.35 -26.42 34.56
CA MET A 327 -29.70 -25.34 33.62
C MET A 327 -28.68 -24.19 33.68
N SER A 328 -28.30 -23.73 34.88
CA SER A 328 -27.31 -22.66 35.02
C SER A 328 -25.90 -23.05 34.58
N ALA A 329 -25.46 -24.29 34.84
CA ALA A 329 -24.16 -24.76 34.38
C ALA A 329 -24.10 -24.91 32.83
N LEU A 330 -25.17 -25.42 32.22
CA LEU A 330 -25.27 -25.55 30.76
C LEU A 330 -25.38 -24.20 30.05
N THR A 331 -26.08 -23.21 30.63
CA THR A 331 -26.14 -21.86 30.03
C THR A 331 -24.78 -21.18 30.08
N VAL A 332 -24.01 -21.31 31.18
CA VAL A 332 -22.65 -20.79 31.25
C VAL A 332 -21.74 -21.47 30.21
N GLN A 333 -21.82 -22.80 30.07
CA GLN A 333 -21.07 -23.54 29.06
C GLN A 333 -21.38 -23.03 27.64
N LEU A 334 -22.66 -22.83 27.33
CA LEU A 334 -23.10 -22.32 26.03
C LEU A 334 -22.54 -20.91 25.79
N VAL A 335 -22.65 -20.00 26.77
CA VAL A 335 -22.16 -18.62 26.64
C VAL A 335 -20.64 -18.60 26.41
N ILE A 336 -19.86 -19.37 27.17
CA ILE A 336 -18.40 -19.44 26.97
C ILE A 336 -18.06 -20.02 25.59
N ALA A 337 -18.76 -21.08 25.14
CA ALA A 337 -18.55 -21.65 23.80
C ALA A 337 -18.90 -20.64 22.69
N THR A 338 -19.96 -19.84 22.85
CA THR A 338 -20.28 -18.78 21.90
C THR A 338 -19.22 -17.68 21.88
N LEU A 339 -18.69 -17.29 23.04
CA LEU A 339 -17.61 -16.31 23.14
C LEU A 339 -16.32 -16.82 22.47
N PHE A 340 -15.99 -18.10 22.63
CA PHE A 340 -14.87 -18.74 21.92
C PHE A 340 -15.03 -18.66 20.40
N SER A 341 -16.23 -18.96 19.88
CA SER A 341 -16.49 -18.84 18.44
C SER A 341 -16.42 -17.40 17.95
N GLN A 342 -16.86 -16.41 18.75
CA GLN A 342 -16.82 -15.00 18.38
C GLN A 342 -15.39 -14.47 18.33
N VAL A 343 -14.57 -14.76 19.35
CA VAL A 343 -13.15 -14.36 19.40
C VAL A 343 -12.35 -15.05 18.30
N SER A 344 -12.63 -16.33 18.02
CA SER A 344 -11.97 -17.07 16.94
C SER A 344 -12.32 -16.52 15.55
N ALA A 345 -13.50 -15.91 15.39
CA ALA A 345 -13.94 -15.32 14.12
C ALA A 345 -13.39 -13.90 13.89
N SER A 346 -13.07 -13.15 14.96
CA SER A 346 -12.51 -11.80 14.85
C SER A 346 -10.99 -11.78 14.59
N LEU A 347 -10.33 -12.94 14.67
CA LEU A 347 -8.90 -13.12 14.44
C LEU A 347 -8.65 -13.99 13.19
N PRO A 348 -7.50 -13.83 12.50
CA PRO A 348 -7.16 -14.70 11.38
C PRO A 348 -7.05 -16.16 11.83
N LYS A 349 -7.48 -17.09 10.96
CA LYS A 349 -7.37 -18.52 11.21
C LYS A 349 -5.91 -18.96 11.08
N THR A 350 -5.33 -19.41 12.19
CA THR A 350 -3.94 -19.91 12.25
C THR A 350 -3.95 -21.40 12.58
N SER A 351 -2.90 -22.12 12.18
CA SER A 351 -2.74 -23.55 12.51
C SER A 351 -2.24 -23.80 13.93
N TYR A 352 -1.52 -22.83 14.51
CA TYR A 352 -1.02 -22.87 15.87
C TYR A 352 -2.03 -22.31 16.86
N PHE A 353 -1.94 -22.79 18.11
CA PHE A 353 -2.75 -22.28 19.22
C PHE A 353 -2.27 -20.90 19.66
N LYS A 354 -3.22 -19.99 19.89
CA LYS A 354 -2.97 -18.67 20.48
C LYS A 354 -3.18 -18.76 21.98
N MET A 355 -2.53 -17.88 22.74
CA MET A 355 -2.70 -17.82 24.19
C MET A 355 -4.17 -17.61 24.60
N VAL A 356 -4.93 -16.79 23.86
CA VAL A 356 -6.38 -16.61 24.09
C VAL A 356 -7.17 -17.91 23.87
N ASP A 357 -6.81 -18.73 22.88
CA ASP A 357 -7.50 -20.00 22.61
C ASP A 357 -7.26 -20.98 23.76
N VAL A 358 -6.02 -21.05 24.26
CA VAL A 358 -5.66 -21.88 25.41
C VAL A 358 -6.45 -21.47 26.65
N TRP A 359 -6.58 -20.16 26.91
CA TRP A 359 -7.38 -19.64 28.03
C TRP A 359 -8.86 -20.02 27.91
N LEU A 360 -9.45 -19.85 26.73
CA LEU A 360 -10.87 -20.14 26.51
C LEU A 360 -11.16 -21.65 26.56
N ILE A 361 -10.29 -22.49 25.99
CA ILE A 361 -10.39 -23.95 26.09
C ILE A 361 -10.27 -24.40 27.54
N PHE A 362 -9.37 -23.78 28.32
CA PHE A 362 -9.24 -24.03 29.75
C PHE A 362 -10.53 -23.68 30.51
N CYS A 363 -11.13 -22.52 30.24
CA CYS A 363 -12.42 -22.13 30.82
C CYS A 363 -13.52 -23.14 30.51
N ILE A 364 -13.65 -23.54 29.23
CA ILE A 364 -14.62 -24.55 28.77
C ILE A 364 -14.40 -25.90 29.46
N GLY A 365 -13.13 -26.28 29.65
CA GLY A 365 -12.76 -27.51 30.35
C GLY A 365 -13.18 -27.51 31.82
N ILE A 366 -12.93 -26.41 32.54
CA ILE A 366 -13.34 -26.27 33.94
C ILE A 366 -14.86 -26.30 34.08
N THR A 367 -15.59 -25.54 33.27
CA THR A 367 -17.06 -25.52 33.34
C THR A 367 -17.65 -26.89 32.98
N PHE A 368 -17.07 -27.62 32.03
CA PHE A 368 -17.44 -29.00 31.75
C PHE A 368 -17.21 -29.94 32.95
N LEU A 369 -16.09 -29.80 33.65
CA LEU A 369 -15.83 -30.56 34.88
C LEU A 369 -16.84 -30.24 35.99
N THR A 370 -17.29 -28.99 36.12
CA THR A 370 -18.36 -28.65 37.09
C THR A 370 -19.69 -29.32 36.75
N ILE A 371 -20.03 -29.46 35.46
CA ILE A 371 -21.23 -30.19 35.01
C ILE A 371 -21.12 -31.67 35.39
N ILE A 372 -19.97 -32.31 35.12
CA ILE A 372 -19.73 -33.70 35.53
C ILE A 372 -19.89 -33.84 37.05
N PHE A 373 -19.33 -32.91 37.83
CA PHE A 373 -19.45 -32.93 39.27
C PHE A 373 -20.92 -32.81 39.73
N HIS A 374 -21.73 -31.96 39.10
CA HIS A 374 -23.17 -31.89 39.40
C HIS A 374 -23.89 -33.22 39.18
N VAL A 375 -23.59 -33.91 38.07
CA VAL A 375 -24.15 -35.24 37.77
C VAL A 375 -23.71 -36.28 38.80
N VAL A 376 -22.43 -36.30 39.16
CA VAL A 376 -21.89 -37.24 40.15
C VAL A 376 -22.52 -37.00 41.53
N VAL A 377 -22.66 -35.75 41.97
CA VAL A 377 -23.31 -35.42 43.26
C VAL A 377 -24.76 -35.89 43.28
N ASP A 378 -25.50 -35.66 42.19
CA ASP A 378 -26.89 -36.10 42.07
C ASP A 378 -27.01 -37.64 42.17
N LEU A 379 -26.17 -38.38 41.44
CA LEU A 379 -26.12 -39.84 41.50
C LEU A 379 -25.80 -40.38 42.90
N VAL A 380 -24.86 -39.76 43.61
CA VAL A 380 -24.49 -40.19 44.98
C VAL A 380 -25.63 -39.91 45.96
N VAL A 381 -26.27 -38.74 45.86
CA VAL A 381 -27.42 -38.38 46.72
C VAL A 381 -28.59 -39.34 46.48
N HIS A 382 -28.90 -39.66 45.21
CA HIS A 382 -29.93 -40.65 44.89
C HIS A 382 -29.60 -42.05 45.40
N ARG A 383 -28.34 -42.48 45.31
CA ARG A 383 -27.90 -43.79 45.84
C ARG A 383 -28.01 -43.89 47.37
N GLN A 384 -27.81 -42.79 48.09
CA GLN A 384 -27.98 -42.76 49.55
C GLN A 384 -29.44 -42.71 49.98
N ALA A 385 -30.33 -42.18 49.14
CA ALA A 385 -31.77 -42.19 49.39
C ALA A 385 -32.39 -43.60 49.28
N ASP A 386 -31.81 -44.50 48.47
CA ASP A 386 -32.25 -45.90 48.30
C ASP A 386 -31.14 -46.92 48.66
N PRO A 387 -30.85 -47.18 49.96
CA PRO A 387 -29.83 -48.18 50.37
C PRO A 387 -30.28 -49.64 50.20
N GLY A 388 -31.55 -49.89 49.88
CA GLY A 388 -32.10 -51.23 49.62
C GLY A 388 -32.62 -51.32 48.19
N GLY A 389 -31.88 -52.00 47.32
CA GLY A 389 -32.31 -52.27 45.94
C GLY A 389 -33.64 -53.02 45.90
N ASN A 390 -34.73 -52.29 45.67
CA ASN A 390 -35.92 -52.71 44.94
C ASN A 390 -36.96 -51.59 44.96
N ARG A 391 -36.86 -50.66 44.02
CA ARG A 391 -38.02 -49.93 43.47
C ARG A 391 -37.66 -49.41 42.09
N MET A 392 -38.09 -50.15 41.09
CA MET A 392 -38.18 -49.67 39.72
C MET A 392 -39.18 -48.51 39.72
N TRP A 393 -38.70 -47.28 39.52
CA TRP A 393 -39.55 -46.12 39.39
C TRP A 393 -40.24 -46.15 38.02
N VAL A 394 -41.44 -46.72 37.98
CA VAL A 394 -42.39 -46.43 36.90
C VAL A 394 -42.89 -45.02 37.15
N ILE A 395 -42.56 -44.08 36.26
CA ILE A 395 -43.19 -42.75 36.24
C ILE A 395 -44.67 -43.00 35.94
N PRO A 396 -45.63 -42.72 36.86
CA PRO A 396 -47.02 -42.70 36.47
C PRO A 396 -47.21 -41.47 35.58
N ILE A 397 -47.45 -41.70 34.29
CA ILE A 397 -48.07 -40.68 33.43
C ILE A 397 -49.33 -40.25 34.17
N SER A 398 -49.35 -39.01 34.67
CA SER A 398 -50.52 -38.46 35.32
C SER A 398 -51.66 -38.55 34.32
N LYS A 399 -52.65 -39.40 34.61
CA LYS A 399 -53.96 -39.30 33.98
C LYS A 399 -54.49 -37.92 34.36
N GLY A 400 -54.37 -36.97 33.43
CA GLY A 400 -55.06 -35.70 33.53
C GLY A 400 -56.54 -36.00 33.81
N LYS A 401 -57.01 -35.53 34.97
CA LYS A 401 -58.41 -35.59 35.35
C LYS A 401 -59.20 -34.91 34.26
N LEU A 402 -60.05 -35.72 33.63
CA LEU A 402 -61.19 -35.34 32.82
C LEU A 402 -61.97 -34.26 33.60
N GLY A 403 -61.88 -33.01 33.16
CA GLY A 403 -62.82 -31.98 33.53
C GLY A 403 -64.18 -32.39 33.01
N SER A 404 -65.10 -32.64 33.95
CA SER A 404 -66.53 -32.69 33.70
C SER A 404 -66.96 -31.35 33.11
N GLY A 405 -67.22 -31.34 31.81
CA GLY A 405 -67.90 -30.28 31.08
C GLY A 405 -68.90 -30.97 30.17
N THR A 406 -70.18 -30.80 30.49
CA THR A 406 -71.34 -31.29 29.77
C THR A 406 -71.24 -31.02 28.26
N MET A 407 -71.32 -32.09 27.47
CA MET A 407 -71.53 -32.06 26.03
C MET A 407 -72.98 -31.66 25.72
N ASP A 408 -73.17 -30.86 24.67
CA ASP A 408 -74.27 -31.08 23.74
C ASP A 408 -73.77 -31.11 22.28
N ALA A 409 -74.09 -32.26 21.66
CA ALA A 409 -74.15 -32.69 20.25
C ALA A 409 -73.11 -32.17 19.22
N LYS A 410 -72.17 -33.01 18.74
CA LYS A 410 -72.26 -34.10 17.71
C LYS A 410 -72.53 -33.62 16.27
N PRO A 411 -72.13 -34.39 15.23
CA PRO A 411 -71.18 -35.53 15.13
C PRO A 411 -70.09 -35.29 14.03
N GLY A 412 -68.88 -35.87 14.05
CA GLY A 412 -68.56 -37.31 13.87
C GLY A 412 -68.48 -37.64 12.36
N LEU A 413 -67.53 -38.38 11.77
CA LEU A 413 -66.62 -39.46 12.16
C LEU A 413 -65.47 -39.52 11.10
N LEU A 414 -64.21 -39.83 11.44
CA LEU A 414 -63.55 -41.18 11.36
C LEU A 414 -63.84 -41.91 10.03
N GLY A 415 -62.90 -42.50 9.30
CA GLY A 415 -61.52 -42.90 9.51
C GLY A 415 -61.10 -43.77 8.31
N TRP A 416 -59.82 -44.11 8.27
CA TRP A 416 -59.10 -45.00 7.35
C TRP A 416 -59.82 -46.31 6.91
N GLU A 417 -59.52 -46.87 5.74
CA GLU A 417 -58.52 -47.95 5.53
C GLU A 417 -58.51 -48.42 4.05
N SER A 418 -57.46 -49.16 3.69
CA SER A 418 -57.00 -49.58 2.37
C SER A 418 -57.85 -50.62 1.63
N ASP A 419 -57.87 -50.56 0.30
CA ASP A 419 -57.25 -51.55 -0.62
C ASP A 419 -57.99 -51.72 -1.97
N SER A 420 -57.15 -51.78 -3.03
CA SER A 420 -57.29 -52.59 -4.25
C SER A 420 -58.44 -52.34 -5.26
N ASN A 421 -58.01 -51.87 -6.44
CA ASN A 421 -58.31 -52.36 -7.82
C ASN A 421 -59.75 -52.78 -8.20
N MET A 422 -60.33 -52.14 -9.23
CA MET A 422 -60.62 -52.79 -10.54
C MET A 422 -61.21 -51.84 -11.62
N LYS A 423 -60.65 -51.94 -12.86
CA LYS A 423 -61.22 -51.82 -14.24
C LYS A 423 -62.13 -50.61 -14.60
N ALA A 424 -61.79 -49.76 -15.58
CA ALA A 424 -61.95 -49.91 -17.06
C ALA A 424 -63.42 -50.19 -17.47
N ALA A 425 -64.10 -49.53 -18.41
CA ALA A 425 -63.80 -48.71 -19.60
C ALA A 425 -64.86 -47.56 -19.69
N GLU A 426 -64.94 -46.62 -20.62
CA GLU A 426 -64.60 -46.38 -22.04
C GLU A 426 -64.29 -44.86 -22.15
N GLY A 427 -63.59 -44.26 -23.10
CA GLY A 427 -63.31 -44.58 -24.50
C GLY A 427 -63.41 -43.26 -25.29
N GLY A 428 -62.45 -42.98 -26.16
CA GLY A 428 -62.63 -42.05 -27.30
C GLY A 428 -61.67 -40.87 -27.43
N GLY A 429 -60.76 -40.99 -28.42
CA GLY A 429 -60.15 -39.88 -29.19
C GLY A 429 -58.79 -39.38 -28.70
N GLU A 430 -57.66 -40.03 -29.04
CA GLU A 430 -56.82 -39.85 -30.27
C GLU A 430 -56.13 -38.47 -30.37
N THR A 431 -54.83 -38.25 -30.65
CA THR A 431 -53.57 -39.02 -30.89
C THR A 431 -52.46 -37.91 -30.99
N TYR A 432 -51.32 -37.90 -30.27
CA TYR A 432 -49.99 -38.54 -30.52
C TYR A 432 -49.55 -38.53 -32.01
N ARG A 433 -48.30 -38.31 -32.48
CA ARG A 433 -46.88 -38.36 -32.04
C ARG A 433 -46.10 -37.65 -33.18
N GLY A 434 -44.93 -37.03 -32.98
CA GLY A 434 -43.63 -37.71 -32.97
C GLY A 434 -42.64 -37.08 -33.99
N PHE A 435 -41.41 -36.84 -33.53
CA PHE A 435 -40.17 -36.44 -34.23
C PHE A 435 -39.76 -37.38 -35.40
N PRO A 436 -38.65 -37.20 -36.17
CA PRO A 436 -37.88 -36.02 -36.65
C PRO A 436 -37.52 -36.10 -38.18
N GLY A 437 -36.88 -35.06 -38.77
CA GLY A 437 -35.94 -35.24 -39.91
C GLY A 437 -35.99 -34.27 -41.11
N CYS A 438 -34.90 -33.51 -41.29
CA CYS A 438 -34.29 -32.93 -42.52
C CYS A 438 -35.03 -31.90 -43.42
N GLY A 439 -34.42 -30.71 -43.56
CA GLY A 439 -34.08 -30.14 -44.89
C GLY A 439 -34.57 -28.73 -45.27
N VAL A 440 -33.59 -27.80 -45.36
CA VAL A 440 -33.39 -26.81 -46.45
C VAL A 440 -34.10 -25.42 -46.43
N ALA A 441 -33.24 -24.38 -46.60
CA ALA A 441 -33.39 -23.11 -47.35
C ALA A 441 -33.62 -21.74 -46.66
N LYS A 442 -32.54 -20.93 -46.77
CA LYS A 442 -32.40 -19.50 -47.16
C LYS A 442 -33.23 -18.41 -46.42
N ARG A 443 -32.62 -17.45 -45.71
CA ARG A 443 -31.60 -16.40 -46.02
C ARG A 443 -32.24 -15.06 -46.45
N ARG A 444 -31.99 -14.01 -45.66
CA ARG A 444 -31.67 -12.65 -46.13
C ARG A 444 -31.01 -11.84 -44.99
N SER A 445 -29.70 -11.64 -45.10
CA SER A 445 -29.02 -10.41 -44.66
C SER A 445 -29.04 -9.43 -45.86
N PRO A 446 -28.66 -8.13 -45.73
CA PRO A 446 -27.29 -7.75 -45.42
C PRO A 446 -27.09 -6.58 -44.45
N ASN A 447 -25.94 -6.63 -43.77
CA ASN A 447 -25.30 -5.54 -43.06
C ASN A 447 -24.60 -4.58 -44.03
N TYR A 448 -24.45 -3.34 -43.56
CA TYR A 448 -23.61 -2.27 -44.12
C TYR A 448 -22.12 -2.64 -44.12
N ARG A 449 -21.39 -2.14 -45.12
CA ARG A 449 -19.92 -2.19 -45.26
C ARG A 449 -19.41 -0.75 -45.42
N ILE A 450 -18.37 -0.39 -44.66
CA ILE A 450 -17.59 0.85 -44.82
C ILE A 450 -16.30 0.51 -45.57
N ASN A 451 -15.96 1.36 -46.54
CA ASN A 451 -14.76 1.32 -47.36
C ASN A 451 -13.51 1.77 -46.59
N THR A 452 -12.37 1.17 -46.91
CA THR A 452 -11.08 1.87 -47.07
C THR A 452 -10.29 1.21 -48.19
N GLU A 453 -9.73 2.05 -49.07
CA GLU A 453 -8.95 1.69 -50.26
C GLU A 453 -7.46 1.51 -49.92
N VAL A 454 -6.78 0.60 -50.62
CA VAL A 454 -5.34 0.67 -50.97
C VAL A 454 -5.15 -0.04 -52.32
N PRO A 455 -4.48 0.55 -53.32
CA PRO A 455 -4.14 -0.12 -54.58
C PRO A 455 -2.64 -0.41 -54.70
N SER A 456 -2.29 -1.59 -55.20
CA SER A 456 -1.06 -1.77 -56.00
C SER A 456 -1.16 -3.03 -56.86
N SER A 457 -1.31 -2.81 -58.17
CA SER A 457 -1.04 -3.78 -59.23
C SER A 457 0.45 -4.11 -59.31
N TRP A 458 0.82 -5.35 -59.66
CA TRP A 458 1.46 -5.69 -60.95
C TRP A 458 1.72 -7.21 -61.02
N ARG A 459 1.36 -7.80 -62.17
CA ARG A 459 1.47 -9.22 -62.52
C ARG A 459 2.92 -9.60 -62.83
N GLY A 460 3.24 -10.87 -62.63
CA GLY A 460 4.49 -11.48 -63.04
C GLY A 460 4.67 -11.68 -64.55
N ASN A 461 5.90 -12.03 -64.88
CA ASN A 461 6.28 -13.26 -65.58
C ASN A 461 7.65 -13.69 -65.07
#